data_AF-A0A3D2Q321-F1
#
_entry.id   AF-A0A3D2Q321-F1
#
_cell.length_a   1.000
_cell.length_b   1.000
_cell.length_c   1.000
_cell.angle_alpha   90.00
_cell.angle_beta   90.00
_cell.angle_gamma   90.00
#
_symmetry.space_group_name_H-M   'P 1'
#
loop_
_entity.id
_entity.type
_entity.pdbx_description
1 polymer ?
#
loop_
_entity_poly.entity_id
_entity_poly.type
_entity_poly.pdbx_seq_one_letter_code
_entity_poly.pdbx_strand_id
1 'polypeptide(L)' 'QELIQALHLMEAQQVVGMDLVEINPLSDPTARTAALGAKLVREAILSFGRPCL' A
#
# COMPACT_ATOMS: atom_id res chain seq x y z
N GLN A 1 -6.69 7.16 6.40
CA GLN A 1 -6.00 6.73 7.63
C GLN A 1 -6.23 5.24 7.88
N GLU A 2 -7.48 4.77 7.78
CA GLU A 2 -7.87 3.36 7.99
C GLU A 2 -7.06 2.35 7.17
N LEU A 3 -6.85 2.59 5.87
CA LEU A 3 -6.05 1.69 5.02
C LEU A 3 -4.60 1.52 5.50
N ILE A 4 -3.98 2.59 5.99
CA ILE A 4 -2.60 2.52 6.51
C ILE A 4 -2.57 1.70 7.80
N GLN A 5 -3.56 1.91 8.68
CA GLN A 5 -3.68 1.10 9.90
C GLN A 5 -3.89 -0.38 9.59
N ALA A 6 -4.67 -0.70 8.56
CA ALA A 6 -4.85 -2.08 8.11
C ALA A 6 -3.52 -2.70 7.63
N LEU A 7 -2.71 -1.98 6.86
CA LEU A 7 -1.38 -2.45 6.45
C LEU A 7 -0.46 -2.72 7.65
N HIS A 8 -0.48 -1.86 8.65
CA HIS A 8 0.30 -2.06 9.88
C HIS A 8 -0.16 -3.27 10.69
N LEU A 9 -1.47 -3.55 10.75
CA LEU A 9 -1.98 -4.77 11.40
C LEU A 9 -1.57 -6.05 10.66
N MET A 10 -1.38 -5.97 9.33
CA MET A 10 -0.93 -7.08 8.50
C MET A 10 0.58 -7.38 8.65
N GLU A 11 1.38 -6.47 9.20
CA GLU A 11 2.81 -6.66 9.45
C GLU A 11 3.11 -7.88 10.34
N ALA A 12 2.20 -8.22 11.25
CA ALA A 12 2.32 -9.39 12.12
C ALA A 12 2.12 -10.73 11.38
N GLN A 13 1.80 -10.72 10.08
CA GLN A 13 1.53 -11.89 9.26
C GLN A 13 2.64 -12.14 8.23
N GLN A 14 2.75 -13.37 7.75
CA GLN A 14 3.68 -13.72 6.66
C GLN A 14 3.11 -13.31 5.29
N VAL A 15 3.11 -12.01 4.98
CA VAL A 15 2.64 -11.50 3.69
C VAL A 15 3.64 -11.87 2.59
N VAL A 16 3.26 -12.80 1.71
CA VAL A 16 4.11 -13.28 0.59
C VAL A 16 4.02 -12.42 -0.66
N GLY A 17 3.06 -11.49 -0.70
CA GLY A 17 2.85 -10.57 -1.83
C GLY A 17 1.64 -9.68 -1.59
N MET A 18 1.64 -8.52 -2.24
CA MET A 18 0.54 -7.56 -2.26
C MET A 18 0.49 -6.92 -3.64
N ASP A 19 -0.72 -6.64 -4.13
CA ASP A 19 -0.95 -5.86 -5.34
C ASP A 19 -1.86 -4.65 -5.02
N LEU A 20 -1.75 -3.60 -5.83
CA LEU A 20 -2.60 -2.42 -5.78
C LEU A 20 -3.17 -2.14 -7.17
N VAL A 21 -4.43 -2.53 -7.35
CA VAL A 21 -5.14 -2.47 -8.63
C VAL A 21 -6.04 -1.23 -8.74
N GLU A 22 -6.59 -1.02 -9.94
CA GLU A 22 -7.65 -0.03 -10.23
C GLU A 22 -7.28 1.45 -10.07
N ILE A 23 -6.01 1.79 -10.28
CA ILE A 23 -5.62 3.19 -10.50
C ILE A 23 -5.92 3.54 -11.96
N ASN A 24 -6.90 4.41 -12.19
CA ASN A 24 -7.25 4.90 -13.52
C ASN A 24 -6.88 6.40 -13.69
N PRO A 25 -5.77 6.73 -14.38
CA PRO A 25 -5.34 8.11 -14.60
C PRO A 25 -6.35 8.97 -15.37
N LEU A 26 -7.13 8.37 -16.28
CA LEU A 26 -8.10 9.11 -17.09
C LEU A 26 -9.28 9.64 -16.28
N SER A 27 -9.63 8.94 -15.19
CA SER A 27 -10.73 9.31 -14.30
C SER A 27 -10.28 10.15 -13.08
N ASP A 28 -8.96 10.32 -12.88
CA ASP A 28 -8.39 11.16 -11.82
C ASP A 28 -7.39 12.19 -12.39
N PRO A 29 -7.88 13.30 -12.97
CA PRO A 29 -7.04 14.34 -13.55
C PRO A 29 -6.09 15.02 -12.54
N THR A 30 -6.38 14.88 -11.24
CA THR A 30 -5.56 15.46 -10.16
C THR A 30 -4.48 14.52 -9.64
N ALA A 31 -4.42 13.28 -10.15
CA ALA A 31 -3.49 12.23 -9.73
C ALA A 31 -3.52 11.94 -8.22
N ARG A 32 -4.62 12.24 -7.53
CA ARG A 32 -4.78 12.01 -6.09
C ARG A 32 -4.81 10.53 -5.76
N THR A 33 -5.49 9.72 -6.56
CA THR A 33 -5.57 8.26 -6.44
C THR A 33 -4.19 7.65 -6.70
N ALA A 34 -3.46 8.13 -7.71
CA ALA A 34 -2.09 7.69 -7.96
C ALA A 34 -1.15 8.05 -6.79
N ALA A 35 -1.23 9.27 -6.26
CA ALA A 35 -0.43 9.70 -5.12
C ALA A 35 -0.78 8.93 -3.83
N LEU A 36 -2.06 8.64 -3.60
CA LEU A 36 -2.51 7.79 -2.50
C LEU A 36 -1.98 6.36 -2.68
N GLY A 37 -2.08 5.81 -3.88
CA GLY A 37 -1.59 4.47 -4.19
C GLY A 37 -0.09 4.33 -3.96
N ALA A 38 0.71 5.32 -4.39
CA ALA A 38 2.14 5.36 -4.11
C ALA A 38 2.44 5.36 -2.59
N LYS A 39 1.64 6.07 -1.78
CA LYS A 39 1.77 6.02 -0.31
C LYS A 39 1.44 4.64 0.25
N LEU A 40 0.39 3.98 -0.24
CA LEU A 40 0.02 2.63 0.22
C LEU A 40 1.11 1.61 -0.13
N VAL A 41 1.66 1.65 -1.35
CA VAL A 41 2.77 0.77 -1.76
C VAL A 41 4.00 1.03 -0.90
N ARG A 42 4.35 2.30 -0.64
CA ARG A 42 5.45 2.64 0.26
C ARG A 42 5.25 2.04 1.66
N GLU A 43 4.07 2.20 2.25
CA GLU A 43 3.79 1.65 3.58
C GLU A 43 3.83 0.11 3.59
N ALA A 44 3.29 -0.54 2.57
CA ALA A 44 3.36 -2.00 2.42
C ALA A 44 4.81 -2.50 2.34
N ILE A 45 5.69 -1.82 1.59
CA ILE A 45 7.12 -2.17 1.53
C ILE A 45 7.78 -2.01 2.90
N LEU A 46 7.47 -0.93 3.64
CA LEU A 46 8.07 -0.67 4.95
C LEU A 46 7.61 -1.65 6.03
N SER A 47 6.35 -2.12 5.97
CA SER A 47 5.81 -3.11 6.90
C SER A 47 6.20 -4.54 6.51
N PHE A 48 6.03 -4.94 5.26
CA PHE A 48 6.18 -6.35 4.85
C PHE A 48 7.60 -6.69 4.38
N GLY A 49 8.39 -5.70 3.98
CA GLY A 49 9.75 -5.89 3.45
C GLY A 49 10.83 -6.04 4.52
N ARG A 50 10.49 -5.97 5.81
CA ARG A 50 11.45 -6.20 6.89
C ARG A 50 11.83 -7.68 6.92
N PRO A 51 13.12 -8.03 6.84
CA PRO A 51 13.55 -9.40 7.10
C PRO A 51 13.19 -9.76 8.55
N CYS A 52 12.58 -10.93 8.76
CA CYS A 52 12.56 -11.54 10.09
C CYS A 52 14.02 -11.65 10.57
N LEU A 53 14.33 -10.95 11.67
CA LEU A 53 15.59 -11.13 12.41
C LEU A 53 15.57 -12.47 13.15
#